data_AF-A0A640KI64-F1
#
_entry.id   AF-A0A640KI64-F1
#
_cell.length_a   1.000
_cell.length_b   1.000
_cell.length_c   1.000
_cell.angle_alpha   90.00
_cell.angle_beta   90.00
_cell.angle_gamma   90.00
#
_symmetry.space_group_name_H-M   'P 1'
#
loop_
_entity.id
_entity.type
_entity.pdbx_description
1 polymer ?
#
loop_
_entity_poly.entity_id
_entity_poly.type
_entity_poly.pdbx_seq_one_letter_code
_entity_poly.pdbx_strand_id
1 'polypeptide(L)'
;MEPYASPAAGPLPHVLYDALSKAQKAAPQLKPIPAFEVYKVAREEELAAYRMLCRVLFMHHGTPLPKAQQRILEDIGEELCIGEQRQGLEKDMAAQDRALQGIRQSGVLQRRGDFTDGVEEMTVEDYLADAPKDDGNGLYMPTSKAPRVDSADSGATRATVIAAAAGLGAKRRGNVNAAVSKLAKEIETTGKNLLYASSAQEEQQLIQALQQKRELLIALKAELTEV
;
A
#
# COMPACT_ATOMS: atom_id res chain seq x y z
N MET A 1 52.72 -34.23 47.76
CA MET A 1 51.68 -35.25 47.50
C MET A 1 50.35 -34.55 47.64
N GLU A 2 49.67 -34.28 46.52
CA GLU A 2 48.27 -33.82 46.57
C GLU A 2 47.37 -34.99 46.97
N PRO A 3 46.32 -34.78 47.78
CA PRO A 3 45.32 -35.79 48.01
C PRO A 3 44.31 -35.83 46.85
N TYR A 4 44.00 -37.04 46.42
CA TYR A 4 42.96 -37.39 45.45
C TYR A 4 41.62 -36.71 45.77
N ALA A 5 41.07 -35.97 44.82
CA ALA A 5 39.70 -35.46 44.87
C ALA A 5 38.70 -36.61 44.61
N SER A 6 37.84 -36.87 45.60
CA SER A 6 36.69 -37.77 45.50
C SER A 6 35.57 -37.10 44.66
N PRO A 7 34.83 -37.84 43.82
CA PRO A 7 33.84 -37.25 42.91
C PRO A 7 32.73 -36.57 43.70
N ALA A 8 32.33 -35.38 43.22
CA ALA A 8 31.35 -34.51 43.85
C ALA A 8 30.09 -35.29 44.26
N ALA A 9 29.78 -35.24 45.57
CA ALA A 9 28.52 -35.73 46.10
C ALA A 9 27.36 -35.09 45.32
N GLY A 10 26.53 -35.92 44.69
CA GLY A 10 25.31 -35.46 44.05
C GLY A 10 24.48 -34.63 45.03
N PRO A 11 23.76 -33.60 44.55
CA PRO A 11 23.05 -32.67 45.43
C PRO A 11 22.14 -33.43 46.37
N LEU A 12 22.33 -33.22 47.67
CA LEU A 12 21.53 -33.82 48.74
C LEU A 12 20.03 -33.53 48.45
N PRO A 13 19.12 -34.48 48.66
CA PRO A 13 17.71 -34.36 48.29
C PRO A 13 17.03 -33.10 48.89
N HIS A 14 17.53 -32.60 50.01
CA HIS A 14 17.09 -31.35 50.63
C HIS A 14 17.27 -30.10 49.74
N VAL A 15 18.31 -30.06 48.91
CA VAL A 15 18.57 -28.95 47.97
C VAL A 15 17.54 -28.94 46.84
N LEU A 16 17.08 -30.12 46.43
CA LEU A 16 16.04 -30.30 45.41
C LEU A 16 14.67 -29.85 45.92
N TYR A 17 14.32 -30.20 47.16
CA TYR A 17 13.09 -29.72 47.81
C TYR A 17 13.11 -28.21 48.09
N ASP A 18 14.26 -27.65 48.48
CA ASP A 18 14.41 -26.20 48.64
C ASP A 18 14.36 -25.46 47.30
N ALA A 19 14.95 -26.02 46.24
CA ALA A 19 14.87 -25.46 44.89
C ALA A 19 13.45 -25.56 44.32
N LEU A 20 12.72 -26.66 44.55
CA LEU A 20 11.31 -26.81 44.18
C LEU A 20 10.38 -25.89 44.98
N SER A 21 10.63 -25.72 46.29
CA SER A 21 9.92 -24.77 47.15
C SER A 21 10.19 -23.32 46.73
N LYS A 22 11.44 -22.99 46.39
CA LYS A 22 11.83 -21.69 45.83
C LYS A 22 11.26 -21.49 44.42
N ALA A 23 11.16 -22.53 43.58
CA ALA A 23 10.56 -22.49 42.25
C ALA A 23 9.03 -22.36 42.30
N GLN A 24 8.36 -23.02 43.25
CA GLN A 24 6.92 -22.84 43.51
C GLN A 24 6.62 -21.43 44.05
N LYS A 25 7.51 -20.87 44.88
CA LYS A 25 7.45 -19.46 45.30
C LYS A 25 7.87 -18.48 44.20
N ALA A 26 8.66 -18.95 43.22
CA ALA A 26 9.14 -18.19 42.07
C ALA A 26 8.29 -18.41 40.81
N ALA A 27 7.14 -19.09 40.92
CA ALA A 27 6.04 -18.82 40.01
C ALA A 27 5.85 -17.30 40.05
N PRO A 28 6.01 -16.56 38.94
CA PRO A 28 5.89 -15.11 38.99
C PRO A 28 4.54 -14.84 39.64
N GLN A 29 4.55 -14.22 40.82
CA GLN A 29 3.32 -13.81 41.49
C GLN A 29 2.71 -12.77 40.57
N LEU A 30 1.88 -13.24 39.63
CA LEU A 30 1.20 -12.40 38.68
C LEU A 30 0.33 -11.47 39.50
N LYS A 31 0.73 -10.20 39.54
CA LYS A 31 -0.10 -9.18 40.16
C LYS A 31 -1.37 -9.08 39.33
N PRO A 32 -2.56 -9.19 39.94
CA PRO A 32 -3.79 -8.98 39.20
C PRO A 32 -3.78 -7.56 38.61
N ILE A 33 -4.15 -7.45 37.34
CA ILE A 33 -4.30 -6.16 36.68
C ILE A 33 -5.53 -5.47 37.31
N PRO A 34 -5.42 -4.21 37.76
CA PRO A 34 -6.57 -3.49 38.29
C PRO A 34 -7.70 -3.42 37.25
N ALA A 35 -8.94 -3.64 37.70
CA ALA A 35 -10.09 -3.67 36.79
C ALA A 35 -10.28 -2.37 35.98
N PHE A 36 -9.86 -1.22 36.53
CA PHE A 36 -9.95 0.06 35.81
C PHE A 36 -8.98 0.12 34.61
N GLU A 37 -7.84 -0.56 34.65
CA GLU A 37 -6.90 -0.65 33.51
C GLU A 37 -7.48 -1.54 32.41
N VAL A 38 -8.09 -2.67 32.80
CA VAL A 38 -8.78 -3.56 31.87
C VAL A 38 -9.95 -2.83 31.19
N TYR A 39 -10.76 -2.12 31.98
CA TYR A 39 -11.86 -1.31 31.48
C TYR A 39 -11.36 -0.19 30.56
N LYS A 40 -10.27 0.49 30.91
CA LYS A 40 -9.70 1.55 30.07
C LYS A 40 -9.35 1.03 28.68
N VAL A 41 -8.66 -0.11 28.60
CA VAL A 41 -8.32 -0.73 27.31
C VAL A 41 -9.59 -1.12 26.55
N ALA A 42 -10.55 -1.79 27.21
CA ALA A 42 -11.82 -2.14 26.59
C ALA A 42 -12.56 -0.91 26.04
N ARG A 43 -12.59 0.19 26.79
CA ARG A 43 -13.25 1.42 26.38
C ARG A 43 -12.52 2.11 25.21
N GLU A 44 -11.20 2.05 25.17
CA GLU A 44 -10.41 2.54 24.04
C GLU A 44 -10.72 1.74 22.76
N GLU A 45 -10.87 0.42 22.87
CA GLU A 45 -11.26 -0.45 21.75
C GLU A 45 -12.68 -0.15 21.24
N GLU A 46 -13.66 0.04 22.13
CA GLU A 46 -15.03 0.43 21.75
C GLU A 46 -15.05 1.74 20.95
N LEU A 47 -14.32 2.75 21.45
CA LEU A 47 -14.21 4.05 20.78
C LEU A 47 -13.47 3.94 19.44
N ALA A 48 -12.41 3.14 19.38
CA ALA A 48 -11.65 2.91 18.15
C ALA A 48 -12.49 2.17 17.10
N ALA A 49 -13.22 1.13 17.50
CA ALA A 49 -14.10 0.35 16.64
C ALA A 49 -15.19 1.24 16.02
N TYR A 50 -15.89 2.04 16.84
CA TYR A 50 -16.91 2.96 16.36
C TYR A 50 -16.33 4.00 15.39
N ARG A 51 -15.17 4.57 15.72
CA ARG A 51 -14.45 5.51 14.84
C ARG A 51 -14.08 4.87 13.50
N MET A 52 -13.55 3.64 13.51
CA MET A 52 -13.20 2.94 12.28
C MET A 52 -14.44 2.62 11.43
N LEU A 53 -15.54 2.21 12.05
CA LEU A 53 -16.80 1.97 11.37
C LEU A 53 -17.31 3.24 10.68
N CYS A 54 -17.31 4.38 11.37
CA CYS A 54 -17.62 5.68 10.76
C CYS A 54 -16.76 5.91 9.51
N ARG A 55 -15.43 5.80 9.63
CA ARG A 55 -14.51 6.01 8.50
C ARG A 55 -14.84 5.11 7.32
N VAL A 56 -15.07 3.82 7.55
CA VAL A 56 -15.41 2.85 6.49
C VAL A 56 -16.71 3.24 5.77
N LEU A 57 -17.76 3.56 6.51
CA LEU A 57 -19.03 3.94 5.90
C LEU A 57 -18.91 5.25 5.10
N PHE A 58 -18.13 6.22 5.58
CA PHE A 58 -17.86 7.46 4.84
C PHE A 58 -16.95 7.24 3.62
N MET A 59 -16.01 6.30 3.64
CA MET A 59 -15.23 5.93 2.44
C MET A 59 -16.13 5.34 1.35
N HIS A 60 -17.10 4.52 1.73
CA HIS A 60 -18.01 3.85 0.79
C HIS A 60 -19.11 4.77 0.25
N HIS A 61 -19.72 5.58 1.11
CA HIS A 61 -20.94 6.31 0.79
C HIS A 61 -20.78 7.83 0.84
N GLY A 62 -19.81 8.30 1.62
CA GLY A 62 -19.55 9.72 1.88
C GLY A 62 -20.71 10.45 2.55
N THR A 63 -20.82 11.75 2.27
CA THR A 63 -21.78 12.65 2.89
C THR A 63 -22.92 13.01 1.93
N PRO A 64 -24.19 13.01 2.39
CA PRO A 64 -24.68 12.39 3.63
C PRO A 64 -24.66 10.85 3.52
N LEU A 65 -24.56 10.17 4.67
CA LEU A 65 -24.70 8.70 4.71
C LEU A 65 -26.14 8.30 4.36
N PRO A 66 -26.37 7.19 3.63
CA PRO A 66 -27.72 6.67 3.42
C PRO A 66 -28.34 6.16 4.72
N LYS A 67 -29.67 6.10 4.76
CA LYS A 67 -30.44 5.77 5.97
C LYS A 67 -30.08 4.41 6.58
N ALA A 68 -29.76 3.41 5.76
CA ALA A 68 -29.36 2.10 6.26
C ALA A 68 -28.05 2.18 7.05
N GLN A 69 -27.06 2.92 6.55
CA GLN A 69 -25.77 3.12 7.20
C GLN A 69 -25.87 4.01 8.45
N GLN A 70 -26.79 4.98 8.44
CA GLN A 70 -27.08 5.76 9.66
C GLN A 70 -27.60 4.86 10.78
N ARG A 71 -28.54 3.95 10.48
CA ARG A 71 -29.07 2.98 11.45
C ARG A 71 -27.99 2.04 11.99
N ILE A 72 -27.10 1.54 11.13
CA ILE A 72 -25.97 0.73 11.59
C ILE A 72 -25.12 1.49 12.61
N LEU A 73 -24.87 2.78 12.39
CA LEU A 73 -24.12 3.60 13.36
C LEU A 73 -24.92 3.87 14.64
N GLU A 74 -26.24 3.99 14.56
CA GLU A 74 -27.10 4.13 15.73
C GLU A 74 -27.08 2.85 16.58
N ASP A 75 -27.33 1.70 15.95
CA ASP A 75 -27.37 0.39 16.61
C ASP A 75 -26.02 0.03 17.26
N ILE A 76 -24.91 0.20 16.53
CA ILE A 76 -23.57 -0.06 17.07
C ILE A 76 -23.18 1.00 18.11
N GLY A 77 -23.64 2.23 17.95
CA GLY A 77 -23.42 3.28 18.94
C GLY A 77 -24.11 2.98 20.27
N GLU A 78 -25.30 2.38 20.24
CA GLU A 78 -26.02 1.90 21.42
C GLU A 78 -25.30 0.71 22.07
N GLU A 79 -24.94 -0.32 21.29
CA GLU A 79 -24.25 -1.52 21.77
C GLU A 79 -22.91 -1.19 22.46
N LEU A 80 -22.13 -0.28 21.88
CA LEU A 80 -20.84 0.15 22.41
C LEU A 80 -20.97 1.30 23.43
N CYS A 81 -22.19 1.64 23.86
CA CYS A 81 -22.46 2.70 24.83
C CYS A 81 -21.78 4.05 24.47
N ILE A 82 -21.81 4.43 23.20
CA ILE A 82 -21.21 5.67 22.69
C ILE A 82 -22.25 6.80 22.80
N GLY A 83 -21.98 7.80 23.64
CA GLY A 83 -22.90 8.93 23.79
C GLY A 83 -23.09 9.75 22.50
N GLU A 84 -24.28 10.32 22.30
CA GLU A 84 -24.66 11.03 21.07
C GLU A 84 -23.67 12.12 20.64
N GLN A 85 -23.14 12.90 21.60
CA GLN A 85 -22.13 13.92 21.32
C GLN A 85 -20.87 13.33 20.70
N ARG A 86 -20.41 12.18 21.23
CA ARG A 86 -19.23 11.49 20.69
C ARG A 86 -19.53 10.88 19.33
N GLN A 87 -20.73 10.32 19.15
CA GLN A 87 -21.17 9.80 17.86
C GLN A 87 -21.17 10.89 16.79
N GLY A 88 -21.70 12.07 17.09
CA GLY A 88 -21.70 13.23 16.19
C GLY A 88 -20.28 13.66 15.82
N LEU A 89 -19.39 13.76 16.82
CA LEU A 89 -18.00 14.14 16.59
C LEU A 89 -17.26 13.17 15.66
N GLU A 90 -17.42 11.85 15.83
CA GLU A 90 -16.76 10.87 14.95
C GLU A 90 -17.33 10.90 13.52
N LYS A 91 -18.65 11.13 13.38
CA LYS A 91 -19.30 11.30 12.07
C LYS A 91 -18.78 12.55 11.36
N ASP A 92 -18.67 13.68 12.07
CA ASP A 92 -18.16 14.93 11.52
C ASP A 92 -16.68 14.85 11.15
N MET A 93 -15.86 14.23 12.00
CA MET A 93 -14.45 13.99 11.71
C MET A 93 -14.27 13.12 10.47
N ALA A 94 -15.04 12.05 10.33
CA ALA A 94 -14.99 11.19 9.14
C ALA A 94 -15.47 11.93 7.87
N ALA A 95 -16.52 12.74 7.97
CA ALA A 95 -17.03 13.55 6.86
C ALA A 95 -15.98 14.53 6.30
N GLN A 96 -15.14 15.09 7.18
CA GLN A 96 -14.13 16.11 6.84
C GLN A 96 -12.75 15.53 6.52
N ASP A 97 -12.54 14.23 6.70
CA ASP A 97 -11.25 13.58 6.48
C ASP A 97 -10.91 13.53 4.97
N ARG A 98 -9.87 14.27 4.59
CA ARG A 98 -9.39 14.38 3.21
C ARG A 98 -8.92 13.05 2.63
N ALA A 99 -8.37 12.15 3.44
CA ALA A 99 -7.94 10.84 2.97
C ALA A 99 -9.15 10.00 2.56
N LEU A 100 -10.22 10.02 3.36
CA LEU A 100 -11.46 9.28 3.03
C LEU A 100 -12.13 9.86 1.79
N GLN A 101 -12.13 11.18 1.65
CA GLN A 101 -12.61 11.85 0.44
C GLN A 101 -11.80 11.44 -0.78
N GLY A 102 -10.47 11.39 -0.68
CA GLY A 102 -9.58 10.91 -1.73
C GLY A 102 -9.87 9.46 -2.12
N ILE A 103 -9.96 8.55 -1.14
CA ILE A 103 -10.28 7.13 -1.36
C ILE A 103 -11.63 6.97 -2.05
N ARG A 104 -12.63 7.76 -1.65
CA ARG A 104 -13.95 7.74 -2.30
C ARG A 104 -13.86 8.25 -3.74
N GLN A 105 -13.15 9.35 -3.98
CA GLN A 105 -13.02 9.98 -5.29
C GLN A 105 -12.23 9.11 -6.28
N SER A 106 -11.23 8.36 -5.82
CA SER A 106 -10.48 7.44 -6.68
C SER A 106 -11.31 6.21 -7.11
N GLY A 107 -12.43 5.94 -6.43
CA GLY A 107 -13.30 4.80 -6.75
C GLY A 107 -12.65 3.44 -6.52
N VAL A 108 -11.51 3.39 -5.80
CA VAL A 108 -10.72 2.16 -5.60
C VAL A 108 -11.54 1.05 -4.93
N LEU A 109 -12.45 1.41 -4.02
CA LEU A 109 -13.30 0.42 -3.34
C LEU A 109 -14.40 -0.19 -4.22
N GLN A 110 -14.67 0.38 -5.41
CA GLN A 110 -15.59 -0.19 -6.40
C GLN A 110 -14.88 -1.11 -7.39
N ARG A 111 -13.55 -1.02 -7.45
CA ARG A 111 -12.69 -1.75 -8.37
C ARG A 111 -11.77 -2.73 -7.64
N ARG A 112 -12.29 -3.32 -6.55
CA ARG A 112 -11.51 -4.24 -5.69
C ARG A 112 -10.88 -5.38 -6.45
N GLY A 113 -11.57 -5.92 -7.47
CA GLY A 113 -11.04 -6.98 -8.33
C GLY A 113 -9.93 -6.57 -9.30
N ASP A 114 -9.62 -5.28 -9.40
CA ASP A 114 -8.47 -4.79 -10.19
C ASP A 114 -7.16 -4.88 -9.39
N PHE A 115 -7.22 -5.13 -8.07
CA PHE A 115 -6.08 -5.18 -7.17
C PHE A 115 -5.81 -6.61 -6.70
N THR A 116 -4.58 -7.08 -6.84
CA THR A 116 -4.10 -8.33 -6.21
C THR A 116 -3.14 -7.96 -5.07
N ASP A 117 -3.64 -7.44 -3.97
CA ASP A 117 -2.83 -6.80 -2.93
C ASP A 117 -2.48 -7.69 -1.74
N GLY A 118 -2.87 -8.97 -1.77
CA GLY A 118 -2.69 -9.90 -0.66
C GLY A 118 -3.70 -9.73 0.48
N VAL A 119 -4.76 -8.94 0.28
CA VAL A 119 -5.84 -8.70 1.26
C VAL A 119 -7.16 -9.35 0.82
N GLU A 120 -7.20 -10.04 -0.32
CA GLU A 120 -8.22 -11.06 -0.56
C GLU A 120 -8.12 -12.15 0.53
N GLU A 121 -9.18 -12.94 0.75
CA GLU A 121 -9.09 -14.21 1.49
C GLU A 121 -8.23 -15.22 0.69
N MET A 122 -6.98 -14.85 0.41
CA MET A 122 -5.99 -15.66 -0.27
C MET A 122 -5.40 -16.65 0.73
N THR A 123 -5.16 -17.88 0.29
CA THR A 123 -4.34 -18.77 1.08
C THR A 123 -2.89 -18.28 1.07
N VAL A 124 -2.10 -18.72 2.03
CA VAL A 124 -0.68 -18.34 2.14
C VAL A 124 0.09 -18.71 0.87
N GLU A 125 -0.32 -19.77 0.16
CA GLU A 125 0.30 -20.17 -1.10
C GLU A 125 0.08 -19.15 -2.23
N ASP A 126 -1.11 -18.56 -2.34
CA ASP A 126 -1.45 -17.60 -3.39
C ASP A 126 -0.73 -16.26 -3.20
N TYR A 127 -0.59 -15.81 -1.94
CA TYR A 127 0.16 -14.60 -1.59
C TYR A 127 1.65 -14.66 -2.00
N LEU A 128 2.24 -15.86 -1.99
CA LEU A 128 3.64 -16.07 -2.34
C LEU A 128 3.87 -16.26 -3.85
N ALA A 129 2.83 -16.56 -4.62
CA ALA A 129 2.91 -16.89 -6.04
C ALA A 129 2.74 -15.67 -6.96
N ASP A 130 1.91 -14.70 -6.58
CA ASP A 130 1.62 -13.52 -7.41
C ASP A 130 2.15 -12.21 -6.77
N ALA A 131 2.96 -11.48 -7.54
CA ALA A 131 3.34 -10.12 -7.16
C ALA A 131 2.17 -9.16 -7.32
N PRO A 132 1.98 -8.16 -6.42
CA PRO A 132 0.85 -7.26 -6.51
C PRO A 132 0.80 -6.48 -7.82
N LYS A 133 -0.33 -6.55 -8.53
CA LYS A 133 -0.60 -5.78 -9.75
C LYS A 133 -1.39 -4.53 -9.37
N ASP A 134 -0.82 -3.38 -9.68
CA ASP A 134 -1.44 -2.06 -9.52
C ASP A 134 -2.21 -1.70 -10.79
N ASP A 135 -3.39 -1.09 -10.62
CA ASP A 135 -4.27 -0.65 -11.70
C ASP A 135 -3.88 0.72 -12.26
N GLY A 136 -2.93 1.41 -11.61
CA GLY A 136 -2.40 2.70 -12.02
C GLY A 136 -3.33 3.90 -11.79
N ASN A 137 -4.46 3.70 -11.11
CA ASN A 137 -5.51 4.70 -10.87
C ASN A 137 -5.61 5.11 -9.39
N GLY A 138 -4.54 4.92 -8.63
CA GLY A 138 -4.43 5.33 -7.23
C GLY A 138 -4.35 6.84 -7.02
N LEU A 139 -4.34 7.26 -5.74
CA LEU A 139 -4.14 8.66 -5.37
C LEU A 139 -2.71 9.11 -5.71
N TYR A 140 -2.58 10.29 -6.31
CA TYR A 140 -1.28 10.85 -6.65
C TYR A 140 -0.48 11.22 -5.39
N MET A 141 0.68 10.59 -5.22
CA MET A 141 1.74 11.12 -4.33
C MET A 141 2.37 12.36 -4.99
N PRO A 142 2.50 13.49 -4.27
CA PRO A 142 3.37 14.57 -4.73
C PRO A 142 4.77 13.99 -4.93
N THR A 143 5.40 14.28 -6.07
CA THR A 143 6.75 13.82 -6.37
C THR A 143 7.77 14.52 -5.47
N SER A 144 7.88 14.14 -4.19
CA SER A 144 9.10 14.37 -3.43
C SER A 144 10.13 13.41 -4.02
N LYS A 145 11.05 13.96 -4.82
CA LYS A 145 12.24 13.33 -5.43
C LYS A 145 12.32 11.83 -5.15
N ALA A 146 12.05 11.01 -6.16
CA ALA A 146 12.28 9.57 -6.10
C ALA A 146 13.66 9.31 -5.46
N PRO A 147 13.76 8.43 -4.44
CA PRO A 147 15.05 8.01 -3.94
C PRO A 147 15.82 7.44 -5.13
N ARG A 148 16.98 8.05 -5.40
CA ARG A 148 17.91 7.61 -6.42
C ARG A 148 18.29 6.18 -6.04
N VAL A 149 17.74 5.21 -6.76
CA VAL A 149 18.19 3.82 -6.65
C VAL A 149 19.60 3.82 -7.21
N ASP A 150 20.59 3.83 -6.33
CA ASP A 150 21.98 3.56 -6.69
C ASP A 150 22.04 2.11 -7.18
N SER A 151 21.85 1.93 -8.48
CA SER A 151 22.26 0.70 -9.15
C SER A 151 23.78 0.73 -9.24
N ALA A 152 24.43 0.09 -8.28
CA ALA A 152 25.85 -0.20 -8.35
C ALA A 152 26.13 -1.20 -9.49
N ASP A 153 27.22 -0.92 -10.22
CA ASP A 153 27.76 -1.58 -11.39
C ASP A 153 27.85 -3.11 -11.35
N SER A 154 27.68 -3.74 -12.53
CA SER A 154 28.78 -4.44 -13.23
C SER A 154 28.33 -5.03 -14.57
N GLY A 155 29.16 -4.82 -15.60
CA GLY A 155 28.82 -5.09 -17.00
C GLY A 155 29.22 -6.47 -17.57
N ALA A 156 29.22 -6.49 -18.91
CA ALA A 156 29.55 -7.60 -19.84
C ALA A 156 28.49 -8.72 -19.91
N THR A 157 28.08 -9.30 -21.05
CA THR A 157 28.60 -9.35 -22.42
C THR A 157 27.50 -9.90 -23.35
N ARG A 158 27.64 -9.67 -24.66
CA ARG A 158 26.83 -10.27 -25.74
C ARG A 158 26.72 -11.80 -25.62
N ALA A 159 25.52 -12.35 -25.78
CA ALA A 159 25.29 -13.69 -26.33
C ALA A 159 23.91 -13.74 -27.03
N THR A 160 23.94 -14.06 -28.32
CA THR A 160 22.78 -14.38 -29.15
C THR A 160 22.37 -15.86 -28.98
N VAL A 161 21.12 -16.12 -29.37
CA VAL A 161 20.52 -17.39 -29.84
C VAL A 161 19.55 -18.12 -28.88
N ILE A 162 18.26 -17.83 -29.14
CA ILE A 162 17.08 -18.72 -29.26
C ILE A 162 16.70 -19.61 -28.07
N ALA A 163 15.54 -19.31 -27.47
CA ALA A 163 14.58 -20.33 -27.06
C ALA A 163 13.13 -19.81 -27.05
N ALA A 164 12.28 -20.61 -27.67
CA ALA A 164 10.86 -20.84 -27.39
C ALA A 164 9.83 -19.74 -27.67
N ALA A 165 9.00 -20.06 -28.67
CA ALA A 165 7.77 -19.41 -29.04
C ALA A 165 6.69 -19.54 -27.95
N ALA A 166 6.29 -18.40 -27.39
CA ALA A 166 4.95 -18.14 -26.83
C ALA A 166 4.95 -16.68 -26.30
N GLY A 167 4.77 -15.68 -27.16
CA GLY A 167 4.81 -14.28 -26.70
C GLY A 167 4.68 -13.20 -27.76
N LEU A 168 4.00 -13.48 -28.87
CA LEU A 168 3.91 -12.55 -30.00
C LEU A 168 2.91 -11.39 -29.80
N GLY A 169 2.07 -11.42 -28.75
CA GLY A 169 1.16 -10.31 -28.43
C GLY A 169 1.76 -9.20 -27.55
N ALA A 170 2.67 -9.54 -26.63
CA ALA A 170 3.18 -8.59 -25.62
C ALA A 170 4.44 -7.83 -26.07
N LYS A 171 5.31 -8.44 -26.90
CA LYS A 171 6.56 -7.79 -27.37
C LYS A 171 6.32 -6.64 -28.35
N ARG A 172 5.20 -6.60 -29.07
CA ARG A 172 4.85 -5.45 -29.92
C ARG A 172 4.36 -4.26 -29.10
N ARG A 173 3.49 -4.47 -28.10
CA ARG A 173 2.97 -3.40 -27.24
C ARG A 173 4.04 -2.75 -26.36
N GLY A 174 5.01 -3.53 -25.88
CA GLY A 174 6.15 -3.00 -25.13
C GLY A 174 7.01 -2.02 -25.94
N ASN A 175 7.24 -2.30 -27.23
CA ASN A 175 7.98 -1.41 -28.13
C ASN A 175 7.18 -0.14 -28.48
N VAL A 176 5.86 -0.26 -28.66
CA VAL A 176 4.99 0.90 -28.96
C VAL A 176 4.90 1.84 -27.76
N ASN A 177 4.75 1.31 -26.54
CA ASN A 177 4.69 2.14 -25.33
C ASN A 177 6.01 2.90 -25.07
N ALA A 178 7.15 2.26 -25.35
CA ALA A 178 8.46 2.90 -25.29
C ALA A 178 8.60 4.01 -26.36
N ALA A 179 8.12 3.77 -27.58
CA ALA A 179 8.12 4.76 -28.64
C ALA A 179 7.22 5.97 -28.33
N VAL A 180 6.02 5.74 -27.76
CA VAL A 180 5.09 6.80 -27.33
C VAL A 180 5.69 7.63 -26.19
N SER A 181 6.31 6.98 -25.20
CA SER A 181 6.97 7.68 -24.09
C SER A 181 8.17 8.52 -24.54
N LYS A 182 8.91 8.05 -25.55
CA LYS A 182 10.00 8.81 -26.17
C LYS A 182 9.45 10.03 -26.93
N LEU A 183 8.42 9.84 -27.75
CA LEU A 183 7.75 10.94 -28.47
C LEU A 183 7.15 11.97 -27.51
N ALA A 184 6.57 11.56 -26.38
CA ALA A 184 6.03 12.47 -25.38
C ALA A 184 7.11 13.41 -24.80
N LYS A 185 8.27 12.88 -24.43
CA LYS A 185 9.42 13.68 -23.94
C LYS A 185 9.94 14.63 -25.02
N GLU A 186 9.99 14.16 -26.25
CA GLU A 186 10.44 14.97 -27.38
C GLU A 186 9.43 16.09 -27.74
N ILE A 187 8.13 15.86 -27.60
CA ILE A 187 7.08 16.89 -27.78
C ILE A 187 7.18 17.92 -26.65
N GLU A 188 7.35 17.48 -25.41
CA GLU A 188 7.50 18.38 -24.26
C GLU A 188 8.73 19.28 -24.42
N THR A 189 9.85 18.72 -24.88
CA THR A 189 11.09 19.48 -25.10
C THR A 189 10.94 20.48 -26.25
N THR A 190 10.37 20.07 -27.39
CA THR A 190 10.14 20.97 -28.53
C THR A 190 9.08 22.04 -28.21
N GLY A 191 8.05 21.70 -27.46
CA GLY A 191 7.02 22.65 -27.01
C GLY A 191 7.58 23.69 -26.05
N LYS A 192 8.45 23.30 -25.11
CA LYS A 192 9.17 24.25 -24.25
C LYS A 192 10.07 25.17 -25.07
N ASN A 193 10.82 24.62 -26.03
CA ASN A 193 11.69 25.44 -26.89
C ASN A 193 10.89 26.41 -27.76
N LEU A 194 9.68 26.03 -28.21
CA LEU A 194 8.79 26.92 -28.95
C LEU A 194 8.33 28.12 -28.12
N LEU A 195 8.05 27.92 -26.83
CA LEU A 195 7.66 29.00 -25.91
C LEU A 195 8.76 30.03 -25.67
N TYR A 196 10.02 29.66 -25.90
CA TYR A 196 11.19 30.52 -25.71
C TYR A 196 11.93 30.85 -27.03
N ALA A 197 11.32 30.53 -28.18
CA ALA A 197 11.92 30.80 -29.48
C ALA A 197 12.06 32.32 -29.68
N SER A 198 13.25 32.76 -30.09
CA SER A 198 13.58 34.19 -30.20
C SER A 198 13.54 34.70 -31.64
N SER A 199 13.27 33.82 -32.61
CA SER A 199 13.19 34.17 -34.03
C SER A 199 12.02 33.46 -34.73
N ALA A 200 11.39 34.16 -35.68
CA ALA A 200 10.26 33.62 -36.45
C ALA A 200 10.64 32.38 -37.29
N GLN A 201 11.91 32.27 -37.69
CA GLN A 201 12.42 31.13 -38.45
C GLN A 201 12.58 29.89 -37.56
N GLU A 202 13.05 30.07 -36.32
CA GLU A 202 13.15 29.01 -35.30
C GLU A 202 11.76 28.54 -34.86
N GLU A 203 10.82 29.47 -34.69
CA GLU A 203 9.42 29.17 -34.39
C GLU A 203 8.79 28.28 -35.47
N GLN A 204 8.95 28.62 -36.75
CA GLN A 204 8.46 27.81 -37.87
C GLN A 204 9.09 26.42 -37.93
N GLN A 205 10.39 26.28 -37.63
CA GLN A 205 11.06 24.97 -37.58
C GLN A 205 10.53 24.10 -36.44
N LEU A 206 10.30 24.69 -35.26
CA LEU A 206 9.75 23.98 -34.10
C LEU A 206 8.29 23.58 -34.30
N ILE A 207 7.48 24.41 -34.98
CA ILE A 207 6.11 24.09 -35.38
C ILE A 207 6.11 22.91 -36.37
N GLN A 208 6.98 22.91 -37.38
CA GLN A 208 7.09 21.79 -38.33
C GLN A 208 7.52 20.50 -37.63
N ALA A 209 8.47 20.58 -36.68
CA ALA A 209 8.89 19.43 -35.89
C ALA A 209 7.75 18.85 -35.02
N LEU A 210 6.88 19.70 -34.46
CA LEU A 210 5.69 19.25 -33.73
C LEU A 210 4.65 18.61 -34.65
N GLN A 211 4.47 19.13 -35.87
CA GLN A 211 3.58 18.54 -36.88
C GLN A 211 4.06 17.15 -37.31
N GLN A 212 5.36 16.97 -37.57
CA GLN A 212 5.93 15.65 -37.88
C GLN A 212 5.74 14.65 -36.71
N LYS A 213 5.92 15.09 -35.46
CA LYS A 213 5.67 14.24 -34.28
C LYS A 213 4.20 13.87 -34.11
N ARG A 214 3.27 14.77 -34.48
CA ARG A 214 1.84 14.47 -34.53
C ARG A 214 1.52 13.39 -35.56
N GLU A 215 2.11 13.44 -36.74
CA GLU A 215 1.94 12.42 -37.78
C GLU A 215 2.48 11.05 -37.33
N LEU A 216 3.63 11.01 -36.66
CA LEU A 216 4.18 9.78 -36.07
C LEU A 216 3.27 9.19 -35.00
N LEU A 217 2.65 10.01 -34.15
CA LEU A 217 1.67 9.54 -33.17
C LEU A 217 0.39 9.00 -33.82
N ILE A 218 -0.04 9.59 -34.94
CA ILE A 218 -1.19 9.10 -35.71
C ILE A 218 -0.87 7.75 -36.37
N ALA A 219 0.34 7.58 -36.90
CA ALA A 219 0.80 6.31 -37.46
C ALA A 219 0.88 5.21 -36.39
N LEU A 220 1.47 5.50 -35.22
CA LEU A 220 1.51 4.57 -34.09
C LEU A 220 0.10 4.22 -33.57
N LYS A 221 -0.84 5.17 -33.60
CA LYS A 221 -2.24 4.92 -33.26
C LYS A 221 -2.91 3.97 -34.27
N ALA A 222 -2.62 4.10 -35.56
CA ALA A 222 -3.11 3.19 -36.60
C ALA A 222 -2.55 1.76 -36.39
N GLU A 223 -1.24 1.63 -36.12
CA GLU A 223 -0.62 0.34 -35.81
C GLU A 223 -1.18 -0.34 -34.54
N LEU A 224 -1.67 0.44 -33.57
CA LEU A 224 -2.37 -0.05 -32.37
C LEU A 224 -3.82 -0.48 -32.62
N THR A 225 -4.45 0.01 -33.70
CA THR A 225 -5.88 -0.21 -34.00
C THR A 225 -6.12 -1.22 -35.12
N GLU A 226 -5.10 -1.58 -35.92
CA GLU A 226 -5.16 -2.66 -36.93
C GLU A 226 -4.80 -4.06 -36.37
N VAL A 227 -4.83 -4.27 -35.05
CA VAL A 227 -4.65 -5.57 -34.37
C VAL A 227 -5.93 -6.00 -33.67
#